data_AF-A0A059CC40-F1
#
_entry.id   AF-A0A059CC40-F1
#
_cell.length_a   1.000
_cell.length_b   1.000
_cell.length_c   1.000
_cell.angle_alpha   90.00
_cell.angle_beta   90.00
_cell.angle_gamma   90.00
#
_symmetry.space_group_name_H-M   'P 1'
#
loop_
_entity.id
_entity.type
_entity.pdbx_description
1 polymer ?
#
loop_
_entity_poly.entity_id
_entity_poly.type
_entity_poly.pdbx_seq_one_letter_code
_entity_poly.pdbx_strand_id
1 'polypeptide(L)'
;MRERKVMKKYYQPDFVPSKLPRLRRSKNRQIKLHYKGTKFNYRKEDVVGETYLGIRILMFYSKCTHCCAELTIKTDPRNSDYLMESGATRTFKPWRPQDESEMNTLAALHEMQSVNSGRATVSTDAMLQGLQRTSAAKEEDEVLTKSIVFHVSILSTFH
;
A
#
# COMPACT_ATOMS: atom_id res chain seq x y z
N MET A 1 31.40 42.28 -10.99
CA MET A 1 30.77 40.96 -11.18
C MET A 1 30.87 40.59 -12.66
N ARG A 2 31.34 39.40 -13.01
CA ARG A 2 31.40 38.96 -14.42
C ARG A 2 30.04 38.40 -14.85
N GLU A 3 29.66 38.60 -16.11
CA GLU A 3 28.37 38.14 -16.64
C GLU A 3 28.22 36.62 -16.56
N ARG A 4 27.00 36.14 -16.25
CA ARG A 4 26.66 34.71 -16.24
C ARG A 4 26.76 34.07 -17.63
N LYS A 5 26.50 34.84 -18.68
CA LYS A 5 26.56 34.42 -20.08
C LYS A 5 27.60 35.24 -20.82
N VAL A 6 28.84 34.77 -20.81
CA VAL A 6 29.94 35.42 -21.52
C VAL A 6 29.94 35.03 -22.99
N MET A 7 29.83 36.02 -23.88
CA MET A 7 29.72 35.82 -25.33
C MET A 7 31.03 35.33 -25.97
N LYS A 8 32.19 35.79 -25.49
CA LYS A 8 33.50 35.36 -25.96
C LYS A 8 34.42 35.08 -24.78
N LYS A 9 35.01 33.88 -24.75
CA LYS A 9 36.11 33.55 -23.83
C LYS A 9 37.41 33.81 -24.57
N TYR A 10 38.34 34.50 -23.92
CA TYR A 10 39.69 34.67 -24.46
C TYR A 10 40.46 33.35 -24.33
N TYR A 11 41.07 32.91 -25.43
CA TYR A 11 41.98 31.75 -25.48
C TYR A 11 43.38 32.26 -25.82
N GLN A 12 44.41 31.62 -25.29
CA GLN A 12 45.79 31.96 -25.63
C GLN A 12 46.08 31.65 -27.12
N PRO A 13 47.00 32.38 -27.79
CA PRO A 13 47.33 32.16 -29.20
C PRO A 13 47.81 30.73 -29.53
N ASP A 14 48.53 30.10 -28.60
CA ASP A 14 49.08 28.74 -28.77
C ASP A 14 48.12 27.62 -28.32
N PHE A 15 46.87 27.96 -27.96
CA PHE A 15 45.92 27.00 -27.43
C PHE A 15 45.45 26.03 -28.52
N VAL A 16 45.83 24.76 -28.39
CA VAL A 16 45.39 23.67 -29.27
C VAL A 16 44.32 22.82 -28.56
N PRO A 17 43.06 22.82 -29.03
CA PRO A 17 41.96 22.07 -28.39
C PRO A 17 42.21 20.55 -28.31
N SER A 18 42.96 19.98 -29.27
CA SER A 18 43.23 18.55 -29.36
C SER A 18 44.16 18.02 -28.26
N LYS A 19 44.93 18.89 -27.62
CA LYS A 19 45.90 18.50 -26.57
C LYS A 19 45.24 18.34 -25.19
N LEU A 20 43.96 18.65 -25.06
CA LEU A 20 43.26 18.56 -23.79
C LEU A 20 42.73 17.14 -23.52
N PRO A 21 43.08 16.52 -22.37
CA PRO A 21 42.49 15.26 -21.97
C PRO A 21 41.02 15.47 -21.58
N ARG A 22 40.11 14.68 -22.16
CA ARG A 22 38.71 14.65 -21.72
C ARG A 22 38.60 13.81 -20.47
N LEU A 23 38.44 14.46 -19.31
CA LEU A 23 38.19 13.75 -18.05
C LEU A 23 36.86 13.00 -18.12
N ARG A 24 36.91 11.67 -18.21
CA ARG A 24 35.74 10.83 -17.98
C ARG A 24 35.52 10.72 -16.48
N ARG A 25 34.35 11.15 -16.02
CA ARG A 25 33.96 11.04 -14.61
C ARG A 25 33.72 9.57 -14.27
N SER A 26 33.94 9.23 -13.00
CA SER A 26 33.65 7.90 -12.46
C SER A 26 32.15 7.56 -12.64
N LYS A 27 31.86 6.27 -12.78
CA LYS A 27 30.49 5.75 -12.96
C LYS A 27 29.62 6.04 -11.71
N ASN A 28 30.20 5.93 -10.51
CA ASN A 28 29.49 6.07 -9.22
C ASN A 28 29.45 7.52 -8.72
N ARG A 29 29.06 8.45 -9.58
CA ARG A 29 28.99 9.87 -9.21
C ARG A 29 27.74 10.16 -8.37
N GLN A 30 27.93 10.90 -7.28
CA GLN A 30 26.81 11.52 -6.58
C GLN A 30 26.27 12.70 -7.38
N ILE A 31 24.97 12.70 -7.62
CA ILE A 31 24.24 13.74 -8.34
C ILE A 31 23.18 14.31 -7.39
N LYS A 32 22.82 15.58 -7.56
CA LYS A 32 21.78 16.23 -6.76
C LYS A 32 20.46 16.20 -7.53
N LEU A 33 19.45 15.53 -6.98
CA LEU A 33 18.07 15.53 -7.50
C LEU A 33 17.19 16.44 -6.66
N HIS A 34 16.14 16.94 -7.30
CA HIS A 34 15.11 17.74 -6.68
C HIS A 34 13.78 17.01 -6.89
N TYR A 35 13.14 16.54 -5.83
CA TYR A 35 11.83 15.90 -5.91
C TYR A 35 10.86 16.66 -5.00
N LYS A 36 9.78 17.19 -5.59
CA LYS A 36 8.72 17.95 -4.89
C LYS A 36 9.23 18.98 -3.87
N GLY A 37 10.32 19.67 -4.19
CA GLY A 37 10.91 20.72 -3.35
C GLY A 37 12.04 20.28 -2.42
N THR A 38 12.24 18.98 -2.22
CA THR A 38 13.34 18.50 -1.38
C THR A 38 14.56 18.12 -2.22
N LYS A 39 15.72 18.65 -1.82
CA LYS A 39 17.01 18.41 -2.48
C LYS A 39 17.70 17.25 -1.79
N PHE A 40 17.96 16.17 -2.53
CA PHE A 40 18.72 15.06 -2.00
C PHE A 40 19.92 14.78 -2.89
N ASN A 41 21.03 14.41 -2.25
CA ASN A 41 22.15 13.82 -2.95
C ASN A 41 21.87 12.33 -3.08
N TYR A 42 22.06 11.79 -4.28
CA TYR A 42 21.91 10.38 -4.55
C TYR A 42 23.11 9.89 -5.37
N ARG A 43 23.47 8.62 -5.17
CA ARG A 43 24.45 7.91 -6.01
C ARG A 43 23.68 7.15 -7.08
N LYS A 44 24.13 7.28 -8.32
CA LYS A 44 23.59 6.57 -9.48
C LYS A 44 24.50 5.41 -9.82
N GLU A 45 23.92 4.23 -10.02
CA GLU A 45 24.61 3.05 -10.54
C GLU A 45 23.81 2.44 -11.69
N ASP A 46 24.53 1.92 -12.69
CA ASP A 46 23.92 1.15 -13.77
C ASP A 46 23.88 -0.33 -13.29
N VAL A 47 22.70 -0.95 -13.28
CA VAL A 47 22.56 -2.37 -12.92
C VAL A 47 23.16 -3.22 -14.03
N VAL A 48 24.16 -4.04 -13.69
CA VAL A 48 24.87 -4.88 -14.66
C VAL A 48 24.02 -6.10 -14.97
N GLY A 49 23.66 -6.30 -16.25
CA GLY A 49 22.92 -7.49 -16.72
C GLY A 49 21.44 -7.26 -17.01
N GLU A 50 20.87 -6.14 -16.58
CA GLU A 50 19.45 -5.82 -16.79
C GLU A 50 19.31 -4.62 -17.73
N THR A 51 19.03 -4.90 -18.99
CA THR A 51 18.70 -3.87 -19.99
C THR A 51 17.37 -4.21 -20.64
N TYR A 52 16.42 -3.28 -20.56
CA TYR A 52 15.12 -3.44 -21.21
C TYR A 52 15.15 -2.75 -22.58
N LEU A 53 15.05 -3.51 -23.67
CA LEU A 53 15.07 -2.99 -25.04
C LEU A 53 16.26 -2.04 -25.33
N GLY A 54 17.42 -2.29 -24.72
CA GLY A 54 18.62 -1.46 -24.84
C GLY A 54 18.69 -0.25 -23.89
N ILE A 55 17.63 0.00 -23.11
CA ILE A 55 17.62 1.00 -22.04
C ILE A 55 18.25 0.38 -20.80
N ARG A 56 19.23 1.08 -20.22
CA ARG A 56 19.91 0.66 -18.99
C ARG A 56 18.99 0.89 -17.79
N ILE A 57 18.85 -0.15 -16.96
CA ILE A 57 18.18 -0.02 -15.67
C ILE A 57 19.15 0.63 -14.68
N LEU A 58 18.66 1.65 -13.99
CA LEU A 58 19.42 2.45 -13.06
C LEU A 58 18.97 2.15 -11.64
N MET A 59 19.94 1.99 -10.75
CA MET A 59 19.72 1.93 -9.32
C MET A 59 20.18 3.25 -8.69
N PHE A 60 19.32 3.82 -7.86
CA PHE A 60 19.61 5.03 -7.12
C PHE A 60 19.69 4.74 -5.64
N TYR A 61 20.76 5.23 -5.01
CA TYR A 61 20.97 5.18 -3.57
C TYR A 61 20.79 6.59 -3.01
N SER A 62 19.87 6.74 -2.08
CA SER A 62 19.69 7.99 -1.33
C SER A 62 19.69 7.71 0.17
N LYS A 63 20.04 8.70 0.98
CA LYS A 63 20.01 8.56 2.44
C LYS A 63 18.80 9.30 2.99
N CYS A 64 18.08 8.67 3.92
CA CYS A 64 17.02 9.33 4.65
C CYS A 64 17.61 10.44 5.55
N THR A 65 16.95 11.60 5.61
CA THR A 65 17.38 12.71 6.47
C THR A 65 17.15 12.46 7.95
N HIS A 66 16.22 11.57 8.30
CA HIS A 66 15.87 11.28 9.69
C HIS A 66 16.66 10.11 10.28
N CYS A 67 16.71 8.97 9.60
CA CYS A 67 17.31 7.75 10.12
C CYS A 67 18.67 7.39 9.49
N CYS A 68 19.17 8.19 8.54
CA CYS A 68 20.41 7.93 7.80
C CYS A 68 20.47 6.58 7.05
N ALA A 69 19.37 5.83 7.02
CA ALA A 69 19.27 4.57 6.29
C ALA A 69 19.35 4.80 4.78
N GLU A 70 19.95 3.84 4.08
CA GLU A 70 20.04 3.85 2.63
C GLU A 70 18.73 3.35 2.01
N LEU A 71 18.26 4.10 1.02
CA LEU A 71 17.05 3.88 0.25
C LEU A 71 17.47 3.51 -1.16
N THR A 72 17.06 2.34 -1.65
CA THR A 72 17.37 1.88 -3.00
C THR A 72 16.14 1.86 -3.89
N ILE A 73 16.27 2.50 -5.05
CA ILE A 73 15.21 2.67 -6.04
C ILE A 73 15.72 2.19 -7.40
N LYS A 74 15.01 1.24 -8.00
CA LYS A 74 15.24 0.78 -9.38
C LYS A 74 14.29 1.46 -10.35
N THR A 75 14.77 1.74 -11.55
CA THR A 75 13.93 2.19 -12.66
C THR A 75 13.33 1.02 -13.42
N ASP A 76 12.04 1.08 -13.73
CA ASP A 76 11.35 0.10 -14.57
C ASP A 76 10.94 0.72 -15.91
N PRO A 77 11.68 0.46 -16.99
CA PRO A 77 11.39 1.06 -18.29
C PRO A 77 10.06 0.56 -18.88
N ARG A 78 9.61 -0.65 -18.52
CA ARG A 78 8.36 -1.24 -19.02
C ARG A 78 7.11 -0.53 -18.53
N ASN A 79 7.10 -0.14 -17.25
CA ASN A 79 5.95 0.51 -16.60
C ASN A 79 6.15 2.03 -16.44
N SER A 80 7.24 2.60 -16.97
CA SER A 80 7.61 4.02 -16.78
C SER A 80 7.61 4.46 -15.31
N ASP A 81 7.90 3.52 -14.41
CA ASP A 81 7.78 3.68 -12.96
C ASP A 81 9.11 3.37 -12.25
N TYR A 82 9.10 3.56 -10.94
CA TYR A 82 10.21 3.23 -10.06
C TYR A 82 9.77 2.20 -9.03
N LEU A 83 10.58 1.16 -8.86
CA LEU A 83 10.40 0.17 -7.81
C LEU A 83 11.31 0.48 -6.63
N MET A 84 10.74 0.35 -5.44
CA MET A 84 11.50 0.40 -4.18
C MET A 84 12.07 -0.98 -3.91
N GLU A 85 13.39 -1.07 -3.71
CA GLU A 85 14.04 -2.31 -3.25
C GLU A 85 14.24 -2.33 -1.74
N SER A 86 14.70 -1.21 -1.15
CA SER A 86 14.97 -1.16 0.29
C SER A 86 14.68 0.21 0.92
N GLY A 87 14.32 0.18 2.21
CA GLY A 87 14.35 1.34 3.11
C GLY A 87 13.12 2.26 3.08
N ALA A 88 12.20 2.12 2.12
CA ALA A 88 10.94 2.89 2.14
C ALA A 88 9.77 2.17 1.49
N THR A 89 8.59 2.58 1.94
CA THR A 89 7.30 2.21 1.39
C THR A 89 6.79 3.35 0.51
N ARG A 90 6.18 3.01 -0.63
CA ARG A 90 5.56 3.99 -1.53
C ARG A 90 4.38 4.65 -0.84
N THR A 91 4.24 5.97 -0.98
CA THR A 91 3.02 6.68 -0.57
C THR A 91 1.84 6.20 -1.40
N PHE A 92 0.81 5.67 -0.72
CA PHE A 92 -0.43 5.24 -1.35
C PHE A 92 -1.14 6.43 -2.01
N LYS A 93 -1.60 6.26 -3.24
CA LYS A 93 -2.34 7.27 -4.00
C LYS A 93 -3.70 6.67 -4.38
N PRO A 94 -4.83 7.27 -3.95
CA PRO A 94 -6.17 6.72 -4.19
C PRO A 94 -6.54 6.47 -5.67
N TRP A 95 -5.93 7.20 -6.60
CA TRP A 95 -6.19 7.06 -8.04
C TRP A 95 -5.26 6.08 -8.76
N ARG A 96 -4.35 5.42 -8.03
CA ARG A 96 -3.67 4.23 -8.55
C ARG A 96 -4.43 3.02 -8.02
N PRO A 97 -5.24 2.36 -8.86
CA PRO A 97 -5.79 1.07 -8.47
C PRO A 97 -4.64 0.15 -8.09
N GLN A 98 -4.75 -0.56 -6.97
CA GLN A 98 -3.85 -1.67 -6.71
C GLN A 98 -4.24 -2.78 -7.69
N ASP A 99 -3.52 -2.84 -8.81
CA ASP A 99 -3.83 -3.66 -10.00
C ASP A 99 -3.92 -5.19 -9.77
N GLU A 100 -3.78 -5.68 -8.53
CA GLU A 100 -3.96 -7.09 -8.18
C GLU A 100 -4.81 -7.31 -6.93
N SER A 101 -4.68 -6.48 -5.88
CA SER A 101 -5.48 -6.66 -4.67
C SER A 101 -6.93 -6.23 -4.84
N GLU A 102 -7.20 -5.19 -5.62
CA GLU A 102 -8.58 -4.73 -5.88
C GLU A 102 -9.34 -5.72 -6.76
N MET A 103 -8.66 -6.33 -7.74
CA MET A 103 -9.30 -7.34 -8.59
C MET A 103 -9.64 -8.61 -7.80
N ASN A 104 -8.76 -9.04 -6.88
CA ASN A 104 -9.01 -10.19 -6.00
C ASN A 104 -10.08 -9.90 -4.94
N THR A 105 -10.13 -8.69 -4.37
CA THR A 105 -11.18 -8.32 -3.41
C THR A 105 -12.54 -8.16 -4.08
N LEU A 106 -12.59 -7.57 -5.28
CA LEU A 106 -13.82 -7.46 -6.05
C LEU A 106 -14.34 -8.83 -6.48
N ALA A 107 -13.46 -9.75 -6.89
CA ALA A 107 -13.83 -11.14 -7.18
C ALA A 107 -14.38 -11.85 -5.93
N ALA A 108 -13.72 -11.71 -4.77
CA ALA A 108 -14.19 -12.28 -3.51
C ALA A 108 -15.54 -11.71 -3.05
N LEU A 109 -15.78 -10.41 -3.24
CA LEU A 109 -17.06 -9.77 -2.94
C LEU A 109 -18.17 -10.25 -3.88
N HIS A 110 -17.87 -10.41 -5.17
CA HIS A 110 -18.81 -10.93 -6.15
C HIS A 110 -19.17 -12.40 -5.87
N GLU A 111 -18.18 -13.22 -5.48
CA GLU A 111 -18.42 -14.59 -5.01
C GLU A 111 -19.34 -14.57 -3.78
N MET A 112 -19.02 -13.81 -2.73
CA MET A 112 -19.86 -13.69 -1.53
C MET A 112 -21.29 -13.23 -1.83
N GLN A 113 -21.47 -12.25 -2.73
CA GLN A 113 -22.78 -11.76 -3.17
C GLN A 113 -23.56 -12.83 -3.94
N SER A 114 -22.88 -13.62 -4.77
CA SER A 114 -23.51 -14.73 -5.49
C SER A 114 -24.01 -15.82 -4.52
N VAL A 115 -23.23 -16.17 -3.48
CA VAL A 115 -23.66 -17.16 -2.47
C VAL A 115 -24.85 -16.63 -1.67
N ASN A 116 -24.91 -15.32 -1.43
CA ASN A 116 -26.02 -14.67 -0.74
C ASN A 116 -27.29 -14.61 -1.60
N SER A 117 -27.17 -14.43 -2.92
CA SER A 117 -28.31 -14.44 -3.84
C SER A 117 -28.97 -15.82 -4.01
N GLY A 118 -28.25 -16.90 -3.69
CA GLY A 118 -28.78 -18.27 -3.67
C GLY A 118 -29.51 -18.66 -2.38
N ARG A 119 -29.43 -17.85 -1.32
CA ARG A 119 -30.19 -18.04 -0.07
C ARG A 119 -31.50 -17.25 -0.19
N ALA A 120 -32.61 -17.95 -0.38
CA ALA A 120 -33.94 -17.36 -0.24
C ALA A 120 -33.99 -16.57 1.08
N THR A 121 -34.40 -15.30 1.00
CA THR A 121 -34.41 -14.35 2.11
C THR A 121 -35.31 -14.85 3.23
N VAL A 122 -34.79 -15.69 4.13
CA VAL A 122 -35.36 -15.77 5.47
C VAL A 122 -34.95 -14.46 6.13
N SER A 123 -35.89 -13.51 6.14
CA SER A 123 -35.69 -12.21 6.79
C SER A 123 -35.12 -12.44 8.18
N THR A 124 -34.05 -11.72 8.53
CA THR A 124 -33.47 -11.73 9.88
C THR A 124 -34.54 -11.42 10.94
N ASP A 125 -35.58 -10.66 10.58
CA ASP A 125 -36.72 -10.39 11.45
C ASP A 125 -37.57 -11.63 11.74
N ALA A 126 -37.72 -12.56 10.79
CA ALA A 126 -38.46 -13.80 11.00
C ALA A 126 -37.71 -14.75 11.96
N MET A 127 -36.37 -14.78 11.87
CA MET A 127 -35.52 -15.54 12.81
C MET A 127 -35.57 -14.95 14.23
N LEU A 128 -35.51 -13.62 14.35
CA LEU A 128 -35.60 -12.92 15.63
C LEU A 128 -36.98 -13.09 16.29
N GLN A 129 -38.06 -13.02 15.51
CA GLN A 129 -39.41 -13.30 16.01
C GLN A 129 -39.58 -14.75 16.48
N GLY A 130 -38.96 -15.71 15.79
CA GLY A 130 -38.93 -17.11 16.21
C GLY A 130 -38.28 -17.28 17.59
N LEU A 131 -37.09 -16.69 17.78
CA LEU A 131 -36.38 -16.70 19.06
C LEU A 131 -37.19 -16.05 20.19
N GLN A 132 -37.79 -14.88 19.94
CA GLN A 132 -38.62 -14.18 20.93
C GLN A 132 -39.87 -14.97 21.33
N ARG A 133 -40.49 -15.70 20.39
CA ARG A 133 -41.62 -16.59 20.69
C ARG A 133 -41.18 -17.79 21.52
N THR A 134 -40.01 -18.36 21.24
CA THR A 134 -39.48 -19.48 22.02
C THR A 134 -39.02 -19.08 23.43
N SER A 135 -38.56 -17.83 23.63
CA SER A 135 -38.25 -17.33 24.96
C SER A 135 -39.52 -17.02 25.77
N ALA A 136 -40.53 -16.43 25.14
CA ALA A 136 -41.81 -16.14 25.79
C ALA A 136 -42.56 -17.42 26.22
N ALA A 137 -42.59 -18.45 25.36
CA ALA A 137 -43.21 -19.73 25.70
C ALA A 137 -42.54 -20.42 26.90
N LYS A 138 -41.21 -20.30 27.04
CA LYS A 138 -40.47 -20.86 28.18
C LYS A 138 -40.78 -20.13 29.50
N GLU A 139 -41.01 -18.82 29.45
CA GLU A 139 -41.39 -18.05 30.63
C GLU A 139 -42.80 -18.43 31.12
N GLU A 140 -43.75 -18.66 30.21
CA GLU A 140 -45.11 -19.06 30.57
C GLU A 140 -45.15 -20.46 31.21
N ASP A 141 -44.40 -21.42 30.67
CA ASP A 141 -44.29 -22.78 31.23
C ASP A 141 -43.61 -22.78 32.62
N GLU A 142 -42.65 -21.88 32.84
CA GLU A 142 -41.97 -21.72 34.14
C GLU A 142 -42.90 -21.12 35.21
N VAL A 143 -43.78 -20.19 34.82
CA VAL A 143 -44.80 -19.62 35.70
C VAL A 143 -45.86 -20.66 36.05
N LEU A 144 -46.31 -21.45 35.07
CA LEU A 144 -47.30 -22.50 35.30
C LEU A 144 -46.75 -23.61 36.22
N THR A 145 -45.50 -24.02 36.01
CA THR A 145 -44.84 -25.01 36.89
C THR A 145 -44.65 -24.48 38.31
N LYS A 146 -44.25 -23.22 38.50
CA LYS A 146 -44.16 -22.59 39.84
C LYS A 146 -45.52 -22.49 40.53
N SER A 147 -46.59 -22.17 39.79
CA SER A 147 -47.97 -22.13 40.28
C SER A 147 -48.45 -23.50 40.79
N ILE A 148 -48.20 -24.56 40.01
CA ILE A 148 -48.58 -25.93 40.37
C ILE A 148 -47.82 -26.38 41.64
N VAL A 149 -46.51 -26.11 41.71
CA VAL A 149 -45.68 -26.44 42.89
C VAL A 149 -46.16 -25.70 44.14
N PHE A 150 -46.59 -24.44 44.01
CA PHE A 150 -47.12 -23.65 45.13
C PHE A 150 -48.45 -24.21 45.65
N HIS A 151 -49.35 -24.60 44.74
CA HIS A 151 -50.63 -25.22 45.11
C HIS A 151 -50.48 -26.60 45.76
N VAL A 152 -49.56 -27.44 45.27
CA VAL A 152 -49.26 -28.76 45.87
C VAL A 152 -48.63 -28.60 47.26
N SER A 153 -47.81 -27.57 47.46
CA SER A 153 -47.20 -27.27 48.76
C SER A 153 -48.24 -26.87 49.82
N ILE A 154 -49.23 -26.03 49.45
CA ILE A 154 -50.31 -25.59 50.34
C ILE A 154 -51.22 -26.76 50.76
N LEU A 155 -51.48 -27.70 49.85
CA LEU A 155 -52.30 -28.89 50.13
C LEU A 155 -51.59 -29.90 51.04
N SER A 156 -50.25 -29.93 51.05
CA SER A 156 -49.45 -30.83 51.90
C SER A 156 -49.34 -30.38 53.37
N THR A 157 -49.65 -29.11 53.66
CA THR A 157 -49.58 -28.53 55.01
C THR A 157 -50.89 -28.60 55.80
N PHE A 158 -51.96 -29.15 55.21
CA PHE A 158 -53.31 -29.21 55.79
C PHE A 158 -53.74 -30.61 56.27
N HIS A 159 -52.78 -31.52 56.49
CA HIS A 159 -53.05 -32.85 57.07
C HIS A 159 -52.12 -33.15 58.25
#